data_AF-A0A7I7RCN3-F1
#
_entry.id   AF-A0A7I7RCN3-F1
#
_cell.length_a   1.000
_cell.length_b   1.000
_cell.length_c   1.000
_cell.angle_alpha   90.00
_cell.angle_beta   90.00
_cell.angle_gamma   90.00
#
_symmetry.space_group_name_H-M   'P 1'
#
loop_
_entity.id
_entity.type
_entity.pdbx_description
1 polymer ?
#
loop_
_entity_poly.entity_id
_entity_poly.type
_entity_poly.pdbx_seq_one_letter_code
_entity_poly.pdbx_strand_id
1 'polypeptide(L)'
;MKIEAEVQATTETAGQGPGGAVAAGSSLAAEAASGHDTRHAVVRLLMESGSITAGEIGARLGLSAAGVRRHLDALIEMGDAEAHAAASWQQVGRGRPAKRFQLTEAGRGKLGHRYDDLAVAAIRQLRVIGGEDAVVDFARQRIDAILNNVAAASADGDLEATAERIAGALSEAGYAATTARVEGGVPGVQILQHHCPIANVAKEFPELCQAEQEAMAAVLGTHVQRLATIADGGYVCTTHVPLTNRAGKAGAVTRKH
;
A
#
# COMPACT_ATOMS: atom_id res chain seq x y z
N MET A 1 10.15 19.58 55.03
CA MET A 1 9.48 20.24 56.16
C MET A 1 9.05 21.62 55.68
N LYS A 2 7.73 21.80 55.51
CA LYS A 2 6.96 23.03 55.27
C LYS A 2 7.47 24.04 54.22
N ILE A 3 6.77 24.13 53.09
CA ILE A 3 6.49 25.43 52.45
C ILE A 3 4.98 25.48 52.19
N GLU A 4 4.40 26.60 52.57
CA GLU A 4 3.00 26.86 52.86
C GLU A 4 2.15 27.04 51.59
N ALA A 5 0.87 26.69 51.75
CA ALA A 5 -0.19 26.93 50.80
C ALA A 5 -0.66 28.40 50.89
N GLU A 6 -0.96 29.00 49.74
CA GLU A 6 -1.89 30.12 49.69
C GLU A 6 -2.87 29.91 48.53
N VAL A 7 -4.13 29.76 48.93
CA VAL A 7 -5.33 29.63 48.10
C VAL A 7 -5.94 31.02 47.99
N GLN A 8 -6.22 31.48 46.77
CA GLN A 8 -7.26 32.47 46.55
C GLN A 8 -8.21 32.00 45.46
N ALA A 9 -9.43 31.74 45.92
CA ALA A 9 -10.61 31.50 45.13
C ALA A 9 -11.21 32.84 44.67
N THR A 10 -11.68 32.88 43.43
CA THR A 10 -12.76 33.78 43.00
C THR A 10 -13.81 32.96 42.28
N THR A 11 -15.02 33.07 42.78
CA THR A 11 -16.26 32.38 42.39
C THR A 11 -16.92 32.97 41.15
N GLU A 12 -17.44 32.06 40.31
CA GLU A 12 -18.70 32.06 39.55
C GLU A 12 -19.10 33.26 38.65
N THR A 13 -19.48 32.98 37.39
CA THR A 13 -20.91 32.93 36.97
C THR A 13 -21.06 32.28 35.58
N ALA A 14 -22.12 31.48 35.43
CA ALA A 14 -22.52 30.71 34.26
C ALA A 14 -22.90 31.55 33.02
N GLY A 15 -22.71 30.96 31.84
CA GLY A 15 -23.28 31.42 30.57
C GLY A 15 -23.28 30.30 29.53
N GLN A 16 -24.47 29.80 29.21
CA GLN A 16 -24.75 28.64 28.38
C GLN A 16 -25.33 29.10 27.04
N GLY A 17 -24.85 28.56 25.91
CA GLY A 17 -25.61 28.54 24.65
C GLY A 17 -24.80 28.76 23.35
N PRO A 18 -25.23 28.17 22.21
CA PRO A 18 -24.34 27.46 21.28
C PRO A 18 -24.33 28.01 19.85
N GLY A 19 -23.35 27.61 19.02
CA GLY A 19 -23.48 27.70 17.56
C GLY A 19 -22.17 27.84 16.79
N GLY A 20 -21.77 26.78 16.06
CA GLY A 20 -20.64 26.85 15.14
C GLY A 20 -20.16 25.52 14.56
N ALA A 21 -21.05 24.56 14.29
CA ALA A 21 -20.73 23.34 13.55
C ALA A 21 -21.61 23.26 12.30
N VAL A 22 -21.17 23.89 11.21
CA VAL A 22 -21.73 23.69 9.87
C VAL A 22 -20.62 23.94 8.84
N ALA A 23 -19.87 22.89 8.53
CA ALA A 23 -18.99 22.84 7.36
C ALA A 23 -18.67 21.40 6.89
N ALA A 24 -18.89 20.37 7.72
CA ALA A 24 -18.63 18.98 7.35
C ALA A 24 -19.72 18.33 6.47
N GLY A 25 -20.95 18.86 6.48
CA GLY A 25 -22.09 18.27 5.75
C GLY A 25 -22.11 18.57 4.24
N SER A 26 -21.49 19.66 3.80
CA SER A 26 -21.50 20.07 2.39
C SER A 26 -20.52 19.31 1.51
N SER A 27 -19.40 18.84 2.08
CA SER A 27 -18.38 18.05 1.36
C SER A 27 -18.89 16.65 1.00
N LEU A 28 -19.67 16.02 1.88
CA LEU A 28 -20.21 14.68 1.72
C LEU A 28 -21.24 14.53 0.59
N ALA A 29 -22.06 15.56 0.39
CA ALA A 29 -23.08 15.55 -0.66
C ALA A 29 -22.48 15.78 -2.06
N ALA A 30 -21.37 16.53 -2.15
CA ALA A 30 -20.65 16.78 -3.40
C ALA A 30 -19.88 15.54 -3.88
N GLU A 31 -19.32 14.78 -2.94
CA GLU A 31 -18.65 13.51 -3.19
C GLU A 31 -19.62 12.46 -3.79
N ALA A 32 -20.81 12.28 -3.23
CA ALA A 32 -21.74 11.24 -3.68
C ALA A 32 -22.24 11.33 -5.15
N ALA A 33 -21.99 12.41 -5.90
CA ALA A 33 -22.48 12.63 -7.26
C ALA A 33 -21.69 11.87 -8.35
N SER A 34 -20.48 11.37 -8.07
CA SER A 34 -19.75 10.48 -8.98
C SER A 34 -19.92 9.03 -8.51
N GLY A 35 -20.32 8.09 -9.36
CA GLY A 35 -20.67 6.72 -8.92
C GLY A 35 -19.55 5.93 -8.22
N HIS A 36 -18.29 6.32 -8.43
CA HIS A 36 -17.12 5.80 -7.69
C HIS A 36 -17.06 6.34 -6.26
N ASP A 37 -17.52 7.56 -6.07
CA ASP A 37 -17.46 8.34 -4.84
C ASP A 37 -18.64 8.01 -3.90
N THR A 38 -19.81 7.66 -4.46
CA THR A 38 -20.92 7.10 -3.67
C THR A 38 -20.53 5.81 -2.95
N ARG A 39 -19.81 4.89 -3.61
CA ARG A 39 -19.38 3.63 -3.01
C ARG A 39 -18.35 3.86 -1.90
N HIS A 40 -17.41 4.79 -2.11
CA HIS A 40 -16.47 5.19 -1.06
C HIS A 40 -17.18 5.80 0.16
N ALA A 41 -18.15 6.68 -0.07
CA ALA A 41 -18.93 7.29 1.00
C ALA A 41 -19.73 6.25 1.82
N VAL A 42 -20.32 5.24 1.15
CA VAL A 42 -21.01 4.11 1.82
C VAL A 42 -20.03 3.30 2.68
N VAL A 43 -18.85 2.98 2.15
CA VAL A 43 -17.80 2.24 2.87
C VAL A 43 -17.32 3.03 4.10
N ARG A 44 -17.11 4.33 3.96
CA ARG A 44 -16.71 5.21 5.06
C ARG A 44 -17.72 5.22 6.20
N LEU A 45 -19.01 5.30 5.88
CA LEU A 45 -20.08 5.25 6.88
C LEU A 45 -20.18 3.90 7.60
N LEU A 46 -19.90 2.78 6.91
CA LEU A 46 -19.80 1.46 7.53
C LEU A 46 -18.61 1.38 8.50
N MET A 47 -17.47 2.02 8.19
CA MET A 47 -16.33 2.11 9.10
C MET A 47 -16.65 2.92 10.36
N GLU A 48 -17.19 4.12 10.18
CA GLU A 48 -17.40 5.09 11.28
C GLU A 48 -18.49 4.62 12.26
N SER A 49 -19.49 3.89 11.76
CA SER A 49 -20.69 3.54 12.55
C SER A 49 -20.67 2.11 13.08
N GLY A 50 -19.68 1.29 12.70
CA GLY A 50 -19.55 -0.12 13.06
C GLY A 50 -20.60 -1.02 12.40
N SER A 51 -21.88 -0.80 12.73
CA SER A 51 -23.03 -1.42 12.08
C SER A 51 -24.11 -0.36 11.84
N ILE A 52 -24.69 -0.33 10.64
CA ILE A 52 -25.62 0.73 10.19
C ILE A 52 -26.63 0.20 9.18
N THR A 53 -27.82 0.80 9.09
CA THR A 53 -28.84 0.42 8.11
C THR A 53 -28.70 1.18 6.78
N ALA A 54 -29.21 0.59 5.70
CA ALA A 54 -29.27 1.26 4.40
C ALA A 54 -30.10 2.57 4.44
N GLY A 55 -31.09 2.66 5.32
CA GLY A 55 -31.88 3.88 5.51
C GLY A 55 -31.09 5.01 6.17
N GLU A 56 -30.30 4.69 7.19
CA GLU A 56 -29.43 5.67 7.86
C GLU A 56 -28.31 6.16 6.94
N ILE A 57 -27.68 5.27 6.17
CA ILE A 57 -26.71 5.65 5.14
C ILE A 57 -27.38 6.56 4.09
N GLY A 58 -28.57 6.19 3.61
CA GLY A 58 -29.32 6.99 2.64
C GLY A 58 -29.62 8.39 3.14
N ALA A 59 -30.05 8.52 4.40
CA ALA A 59 -30.32 9.82 5.02
C ALA A 59 -29.07 10.70 5.12
N ARG A 60 -27.90 10.13 5.44
CA ARG A 60 -26.63 10.87 5.54
C ARG A 60 -26.06 11.29 4.18
N LEU A 61 -26.28 10.50 3.14
CA LEU A 61 -25.74 10.74 1.80
C LEU A 61 -26.74 11.45 0.86
N GLY A 62 -27.97 11.69 1.30
CA GLY A 62 -29.04 12.23 0.43
C GLY A 62 -29.49 11.23 -0.64
N LEU A 63 -29.37 9.93 -0.38
CA LEU A 63 -29.67 8.85 -1.32
C LEU A 63 -30.88 8.03 -0.88
N SER A 64 -31.56 7.43 -1.85
CA SER A 64 -32.62 6.46 -1.53
C SER A 64 -32.03 5.21 -0.90
N ALA A 65 -32.74 4.61 0.07
CA ALA A 65 -32.33 3.34 0.67
C ALA A 65 -32.19 2.21 -0.36
N ALA A 66 -32.94 2.26 -1.47
CA ALA A 66 -32.80 1.31 -2.57
C ALA A 66 -31.48 1.49 -3.33
N GLY A 67 -31.06 2.74 -3.58
CA GLY A 67 -29.77 3.05 -4.20
C GLY A 67 -28.59 2.57 -3.34
N VAL A 68 -28.64 2.85 -2.03
CA VAL A 68 -27.63 2.38 -1.09
C VAL A 68 -27.56 0.85 -1.03
N ARG A 69 -28.71 0.15 -1.05
CA ARG A 69 -28.74 -1.32 -1.03
C ARG A 69 -27.99 -1.93 -2.20
N ARG A 70 -28.06 -1.36 -3.41
CA ARG A 70 -27.28 -1.85 -4.56
C ARG A 70 -25.77 -1.84 -4.29
N HIS A 71 -25.27 -0.79 -3.63
CA HIS A 71 -23.85 -0.72 -3.25
C HIS A 71 -23.50 -1.71 -2.14
N LEU A 72 -24.38 -1.86 -1.14
CA LEU A 72 -24.20 -2.83 -0.06
C LEU A 72 -24.24 -4.27 -0.57
N ASP A 73 -25.13 -4.59 -1.48
CA ASP A 73 -25.27 -5.91 -2.10
C ASP A 73 -24.00 -6.25 -2.89
N ALA A 74 -23.46 -5.29 -3.66
CA ALA A 74 -22.17 -5.47 -4.34
C ALA A 74 -21.03 -5.73 -3.34
N LEU A 75 -20.94 -4.96 -2.25
CA LEU A 75 -19.95 -5.18 -1.18
C LEU A 75 -20.08 -6.55 -0.52
N ILE A 76 -21.30 -7.05 -0.34
CA ILE A 76 -21.55 -8.41 0.17
C ILE A 76 -21.10 -9.47 -0.84
N GLU A 77 -21.39 -9.27 -2.12
CA GLU A 77 -20.99 -10.19 -3.20
C GLU A 77 -19.47 -10.36 -3.28
N MET A 78 -18.69 -9.30 -3.03
CA MET A 78 -17.22 -9.36 -2.99
C MET A 78 -16.66 -9.81 -1.62
N GLY A 79 -17.51 -10.09 -0.64
CA GLY A 79 -17.12 -10.48 0.71
C GLY A 79 -16.60 -9.34 1.60
N ASP A 80 -16.81 -8.08 1.21
CA ASP A 80 -16.31 -6.89 1.90
C ASP A 80 -17.24 -6.38 2.99
N ALA A 81 -18.52 -6.70 2.88
CA ALA A 81 -19.53 -6.39 3.88
C ALA A 81 -20.38 -7.61 4.19
N GLU A 82 -21.04 -7.59 5.33
CA GLU A 82 -22.00 -8.60 5.74
C GLU A 82 -23.26 -7.94 6.29
N ALA A 83 -24.39 -8.65 6.12
CA ALA A 83 -25.68 -8.22 6.64
C ALA A 83 -26.10 -9.12 7.80
N HIS A 84 -26.53 -8.51 8.90
CA HIS A 84 -27.12 -9.20 10.03
C HIS A 84 -28.49 -8.61 10.40
N ALA A 85 -29.33 -9.43 11.02
CA ALA A 85 -30.57 -8.94 11.60
C ALA A 85 -30.25 -7.98 12.75
N ALA A 86 -30.98 -6.86 12.82
CA ALA A 86 -30.90 -6.00 14.00
C ALA A 86 -31.32 -6.78 15.26
N ALA A 87 -30.62 -6.57 16.37
CA ALA A 87 -31.03 -7.12 17.65
C ALA A 87 -32.42 -6.58 18.07
N SER A 88 -33.11 -7.29 18.96
CA SER A 88 -34.46 -6.91 19.41
C SER A 88 -34.51 -5.51 20.04
N TRP A 89 -33.45 -5.09 20.71
CA TRP A 89 -33.31 -3.76 21.32
C TRP A 89 -32.91 -2.65 20.32
N GLN A 90 -32.49 -3.02 19.10
CA GLN A 90 -32.16 -2.09 18.02
C GLN A 90 -33.35 -1.85 17.07
N GLN A 91 -34.52 -2.40 17.42
CA GLN A 91 -35.75 -2.19 16.66
C GLN A 91 -36.31 -0.79 16.92
N VAL A 92 -36.52 -0.04 15.85
CA VAL A 92 -37.23 1.24 15.91
C VAL A 92 -38.57 1.08 15.19
N GLY A 93 -39.66 1.12 15.96
CA GLY A 93 -41.04 1.08 15.45
C GLY A 93 -41.62 -0.33 15.24
N ARG A 94 -42.79 -0.39 14.58
CA ARG A 94 -43.50 -1.64 14.25
C ARG A 94 -43.10 -2.09 12.84
N GLY A 95 -42.76 -3.37 12.68
CA GLY A 95 -42.47 -3.96 11.37
C GLY A 95 -41.37 -5.03 11.42
N ARG A 96 -40.98 -5.54 10.24
CA ARG A 96 -39.84 -6.45 10.11
C ARG A 96 -38.54 -5.68 10.42
N PRO A 97 -37.65 -6.22 11.27
CA PRO A 97 -36.33 -5.68 11.52
C PRO A 97 -35.57 -5.22 10.28
N ALA A 98 -35.10 -3.96 10.30
CA ALA A 98 -34.19 -3.48 9.28
C ALA A 98 -32.87 -4.24 9.37
N LYS A 99 -32.41 -4.79 8.23
CA LYS A 99 -31.06 -5.37 8.13
C LYS A 99 -30.03 -4.30 8.44
N ARG A 100 -29.04 -4.64 9.25
CA ARG A 100 -27.86 -3.81 9.49
C ARG A 100 -26.67 -4.41 8.76
N PHE A 101 -25.76 -3.54 8.36
CA PHE A 101 -24.62 -3.86 7.53
C PHE A 101 -23.37 -3.41 8.24
N GLN A 102 -22.30 -4.20 8.13
CA GLN A 102 -20.98 -3.87 8.62
C GLN A 102 -19.91 -4.37 7.66
N LEU A 103 -18.72 -3.77 7.69
CA LEU A 103 -17.58 -4.33 6.96
C LEU A 103 -17.13 -5.64 7.59
N THR A 104 -16.69 -6.57 6.75
CA THR A 104 -15.98 -7.78 7.18
C THR A 104 -14.52 -7.42 7.50
N GLU A 105 -13.78 -8.37 8.06
CA GLU A 105 -12.32 -8.22 8.21
C GLU A 105 -11.63 -8.02 6.85
N ALA A 106 -12.00 -8.81 5.83
CA ALA A 106 -11.50 -8.68 4.47
C ALA A 106 -11.81 -7.31 3.87
N GLY A 107 -13.05 -6.81 4.04
CA GLY A 107 -13.44 -5.47 3.60
C GLY A 107 -12.70 -4.36 4.31
N ARG A 108 -12.40 -4.53 5.61
CA ARG A 108 -11.53 -3.61 6.36
C ARG A 108 -10.08 -3.62 5.87
N GLY A 109 -9.55 -4.78 5.51
CA GLY A 109 -8.19 -4.92 4.97
C GLY A 109 -7.98 -4.26 3.61
N LYS A 110 -9.04 -4.07 2.82
CA LYS A 110 -9.00 -3.40 1.51
C LYS A 110 -9.05 -1.87 1.60
N LEU A 111 -9.26 -1.31 2.80
CA LEU A 111 -9.23 0.13 3.04
C LEU A 111 -7.77 0.56 3.12
N GLY A 112 -7.18 0.67 1.92
CA GLY A 112 -5.81 1.08 1.70
C GLY A 112 -5.51 2.44 2.36
N HIS A 113 -4.21 2.69 2.52
CA HIS A 113 -3.55 3.89 3.04
C HIS A 113 -3.06 3.84 4.49
N ARG A 114 -3.59 2.99 5.40
CA ARG A 114 -3.08 2.97 6.79
C ARG A 114 -1.81 2.15 7.03
N TYR A 115 -1.58 1.07 6.27
CA TYR A 115 -0.40 0.23 6.44
C TYR A 115 0.87 0.89 5.90
N ASP A 116 0.75 1.60 4.76
CA ASP A 116 1.86 2.38 4.20
C ASP A 116 2.28 3.51 5.15
N ASP A 117 1.31 4.23 5.73
CA ASP A 117 1.59 5.29 6.71
C ASP A 117 2.30 4.75 7.95
N LEU A 118 1.86 3.59 8.46
CA LEU A 118 2.52 2.91 9.59
C LEU A 118 3.94 2.46 9.20
N ALA A 119 4.12 1.90 8.01
CA ALA A 119 5.43 1.44 7.53
C ALA A 119 6.39 2.62 7.34
N VAL A 120 5.93 3.73 6.75
CA VAL A 120 6.68 4.97 6.63
C VAL A 120 7.08 5.49 8.02
N ALA A 121 6.14 5.57 8.96
CA ALA A 121 6.42 6.01 10.33
C ALA A 121 7.46 5.10 11.02
N ALA A 122 7.38 3.78 10.83
CA ALA A 122 8.33 2.83 11.39
C ALA A 122 9.74 3.02 10.81
N ILE A 123 9.89 3.18 9.50
CA ILE A 123 11.20 3.35 8.86
C ILE A 123 11.79 4.74 9.19
N ARG A 124 10.96 5.79 9.31
CA ARG A 124 11.41 7.08 9.87
C ARG A 124 11.99 6.91 11.26
N GLN A 125 11.30 6.17 12.14
CA GLN A 125 11.79 5.94 13.50
C GLN A 125 13.07 5.08 13.51
N LEU A 126 13.18 4.10 12.60
CA LEU A 126 14.41 3.33 12.42
C LEU A 126 15.59 4.25 12.05
N ARG A 127 15.37 5.19 11.11
CA ARG A 127 16.36 6.21 10.74
C ARG A 127 16.77 7.08 11.93
N VAL A 128 15.82 7.47 12.78
CA VAL A 128 16.12 8.27 14.00
C VAL A 128 16.99 7.50 14.99
N ILE A 129 16.69 6.22 15.21
CA ILE A 129 17.38 5.40 16.23
C ILE A 129 18.73 4.89 15.74
N GLY A 130 18.79 4.43 14.48
CA GLY A 130 19.93 3.71 13.91
C GLY A 130 20.69 4.46 12.82
N GLY A 131 20.26 5.67 12.45
CA GLY A 131 20.85 6.43 11.35
C GLY A 131 20.47 5.91 9.96
N GLU A 132 21.14 6.44 8.94
CA GLU A 132 20.89 6.07 7.53
C GLU A 132 21.27 4.62 7.23
N ASP A 133 22.39 4.15 7.80
CA ASP A 133 22.87 2.78 7.59
C ASP A 133 21.84 1.73 8.05
N ALA A 134 21.07 2.02 9.11
CA ALA A 134 20.01 1.12 9.56
C ALA A 134 18.88 0.97 8.53
N VAL A 135 18.57 2.03 7.76
CA VAL A 135 17.58 1.96 6.68
C VAL A 135 18.13 1.16 5.51
N VAL A 136 19.39 1.36 5.15
CA VAL A 136 20.08 0.59 4.09
C VAL A 136 20.14 -0.89 4.45
N ASP A 137 20.51 -1.23 5.68
CA ASP A 137 20.59 -2.61 6.15
C ASP A 137 19.20 -3.26 6.19
N PHE A 138 18.17 -2.53 6.63
CA PHE A 138 16.80 -3.00 6.56
C PHE A 138 16.37 -3.28 5.10
N ALA A 139 16.67 -2.37 4.18
CA ALA A 139 16.35 -2.52 2.77
C ALA A 139 17.00 -3.76 2.16
N ARG A 140 18.28 -4.00 2.47
CA ARG A 140 19.03 -5.20 2.06
C ARG A 140 18.44 -6.47 2.63
N GLN A 141 18.24 -6.53 3.95
CA GLN A 141 17.63 -7.71 4.60
C GLN A 141 16.26 -8.05 4.01
N ARG A 142 15.46 -7.03 3.70
CA ARG A 142 14.14 -7.21 3.11
C ARG A 142 14.22 -7.86 1.73
N ILE A 143 15.06 -7.36 0.82
CA ILE A 143 15.15 -7.96 -0.52
C ILE A 143 15.85 -9.31 -0.48
N ASP A 144 16.86 -9.48 0.38
CA ASP A 144 17.54 -10.77 0.55
C ASP A 144 16.55 -11.85 0.98
N ALA A 145 15.59 -11.52 1.86
CA ALA A 145 14.53 -12.46 2.25
C ALA A 145 13.64 -12.90 1.07
N ILE A 146 13.49 -12.06 0.03
CA ILE A 146 12.71 -12.38 -1.18
C ILE A 146 13.55 -13.22 -2.15
N LEU A 147 14.84 -12.89 -2.30
CA LEU A 147 15.71 -13.50 -3.31
C LEU A 147 16.59 -14.65 -2.78
N ASN A 148 16.55 -14.96 -1.48
CA ASN A 148 17.41 -15.96 -0.83
C ASN A 148 17.42 -17.34 -1.50
N ASN A 149 16.29 -17.77 -2.05
CA ASN A 149 16.13 -19.08 -2.67
C ASN A 149 16.34 -19.05 -4.19
N VAL A 150 16.64 -17.88 -4.76
CA VAL A 150 16.91 -17.74 -6.19
C VAL A 150 18.34 -18.19 -6.48
N ALA A 151 18.48 -19.31 -7.19
CA ALA A 151 19.78 -19.77 -7.65
C ALA A 151 20.43 -18.75 -8.60
N ALA A 152 21.63 -18.30 -8.23
CA ALA A 152 22.42 -17.34 -8.99
C ALA A 152 22.78 -17.88 -10.40
N ALA A 153 23.05 -16.96 -11.32
CA ALA A 153 23.40 -17.31 -12.69
C ALA A 153 24.73 -18.10 -12.75
N SER A 154 24.71 -19.25 -13.42
CA SER A 154 25.92 -20.02 -13.73
C SER A 154 26.86 -19.26 -14.67
N ALA A 155 28.15 -19.60 -14.62
CA ALA A 155 29.17 -18.97 -15.47
C ALA A 155 28.87 -19.09 -16.99
N ASP A 156 28.14 -20.13 -17.40
CA ASP A 156 27.91 -20.50 -18.80
C ASP A 156 26.62 -19.90 -19.43
N GLY A 157 26.00 -18.89 -18.82
CA GLY A 157 25.09 -17.99 -19.55
C GLY A 157 23.58 -18.17 -19.36
N ASP A 158 23.12 -18.63 -18.18
CA ASP A 158 21.68 -18.72 -17.87
C ASP A 158 21.07 -17.39 -17.35
N LEU A 159 21.44 -16.25 -17.94
CA LEU A 159 20.97 -14.94 -17.44
C LEU A 159 19.45 -14.78 -17.58
N GLU A 160 18.88 -15.27 -18.67
CA GLU A 160 17.45 -15.16 -18.92
C GLU A 160 16.62 -16.02 -17.98
N ALA A 161 16.97 -17.29 -17.76
CA ALA A 161 16.21 -18.09 -16.80
C ALA A 161 16.50 -17.65 -15.36
N THR A 162 17.67 -17.08 -15.07
CA THR A 162 17.89 -16.41 -13.76
C THR A 162 16.97 -15.20 -13.60
N ALA A 163 16.82 -14.36 -14.64
CA ALA A 163 15.87 -13.24 -14.61
C ALA A 163 14.43 -13.72 -14.42
N GLU A 164 14.06 -14.85 -15.04
CA GLU A 164 12.75 -15.48 -14.85
C GLU A 164 12.54 -15.96 -13.40
N ARG A 165 13.55 -16.59 -12.80
CA ARG A 165 13.49 -16.99 -11.37
C ARG A 165 13.35 -15.79 -10.44
N ILE A 166 14.05 -14.68 -10.73
CA ILE A 166 13.89 -13.42 -9.98
C ILE A 166 12.45 -12.90 -10.13
N ALA A 167 11.90 -12.87 -11.34
CA ALA A 167 10.51 -12.44 -11.58
C ALA A 167 9.50 -13.33 -10.84
N GLY A 168 9.74 -14.64 -10.77
CA GLY A 168 8.96 -15.58 -9.98
C GLY A 168 8.95 -15.22 -8.49
N ALA A 169 10.14 -15.08 -7.88
CA ALA A 169 10.27 -14.72 -6.46
C ALA A 169 9.63 -13.36 -6.11
N LEU A 170 9.79 -12.37 -6.99
CA LEU A 170 9.14 -11.06 -6.83
C LEU A 170 7.61 -11.17 -6.95
N SER A 171 7.10 -12.02 -7.84
CA SER A 171 5.66 -12.26 -7.98
C SER A 171 5.07 -12.91 -6.73
N GLU A 172 5.77 -13.88 -6.14
CA GLU A 172 5.39 -14.48 -4.85
C GLU A 172 5.38 -13.44 -3.72
N ALA A 173 6.29 -12.47 -3.77
CA ALA A 173 6.31 -11.32 -2.88
C ALA A 173 5.30 -10.20 -3.24
N GLY A 174 4.43 -10.43 -4.22
CA GLY A 174 3.33 -9.53 -4.58
C GLY A 174 3.67 -8.42 -5.58
N TYR A 175 4.80 -8.49 -6.29
CA TYR A 175 5.19 -7.47 -7.29
C TYR A 175 4.59 -7.68 -8.68
N ALA A 176 3.86 -8.79 -8.91
CA ALA A 176 3.30 -9.15 -10.22
C ALA A 176 4.34 -8.94 -11.35
N ALA A 177 5.43 -9.70 -11.30
CA ALA A 177 6.59 -9.49 -12.14
C ALA A 177 6.66 -10.46 -13.32
N THR A 178 7.19 -9.99 -14.45
CA THR A 178 7.38 -10.77 -15.69
C THR A 178 8.73 -10.44 -16.32
N THR A 179 9.20 -11.27 -17.25
CA THR A 179 10.36 -10.92 -18.08
C THR A 179 9.98 -10.63 -19.53
N ALA A 180 10.80 -9.83 -20.23
CA ALA A 180 10.67 -9.58 -21.65
C ALA A 180 12.04 -9.42 -22.33
N ARG A 181 12.26 -10.10 -23.45
CA ARG A 181 13.45 -9.87 -24.28
C ARG A 181 13.35 -8.53 -25.00
N VAL A 182 14.50 -7.86 -25.12
CA VAL A 182 14.63 -6.59 -25.84
C VAL A 182 15.79 -6.69 -26.82
N GLU A 183 15.46 -6.51 -28.11
CA GLU A 183 16.42 -6.59 -29.22
C GLU A 183 16.89 -5.21 -29.70
N GLY A 184 16.16 -4.14 -29.34
CA GLY A 184 16.52 -2.76 -29.69
C GLY A 184 17.44 -2.10 -28.65
N GLY A 185 18.48 -1.40 -29.11
CA GLY A 185 19.48 -0.79 -28.22
C GLY A 185 20.54 -1.81 -27.79
N VAL A 186 20.83 -1.91 -26.49
CA VAL A 186 21.67 -2.97 -25.94
C VAL A 186 20.81 -4.24 -25.79
N PRO A 187 21.14 -5.36 -26.48
CA PRO A 187 20.37 -6.58 -26.36
C PRO A 187 20.35 -7.09 -24.93
N GLY A 188 19.16 -7.45 -24.44
CA GLY A 188 19.00 -7.86 -23.05
C GLY A 188 17.65 -8.47 -22.74
N VAL A 189 17.48 -8.85 -21.47
CA VAL A 189 16.19 -9.18 -20.88
C VAL A 189 15.82 -8.09 -19.88
N GLN A 190 14.54 -7.75 -19.82
CA GLN A 190 13.99 -6.84 -18.83
C GLN A 190 13.19 -7.62 -17.79
N ILE A 191 13.38 -7.28 -16.52
CA ILE A 191 12.50 -7.67 -15.42
C ILE A 191 11.52 -6.52 -15.21
N LEU A 192 10.24 -6.79 -15.37
CA LEU A 192 9.14 -5.84 -15.27
C LEU A 192 8.34 -6.14 -14.01
N GLN A 193 8.15 -5.17 -13.13
CA GLN A 193 7.24 -5.28 -11.98
C GLN A 193 6.01 -4.41 -12.25
N HIS A 194 4.86 -5.05 -12.50
CA HIS A 194 3.60 -4.36 -12.83
C HIS A 194 2.88 -3.86 -11.58
N HIS A 195 3.32 -4.29 -10.40
CA HIS A 195 2.86 -3.81 -9.11
C HIS A 195 4.06 -3.66 -8.17
N CYS A 196 4.04 -2.67 -7.29
CA CYS A 196 5.02 -2.54 -6.23
C CYS A 196 4.29 -2.37 -4.89
N PRO A 197 4.28 -3.41 -4.02
CA PRO A 197 3.52 -3.39 -2.77
C PRO A 197 4.05 -2.36 -1.76
N ILE A 198 5.24 -1.78 -2.01
CA ILE A 198 5.87 -0.78 -1.16
C ILE A 198 6.10 0.55 -1.88
N ALA A 199 5.41 0.81 -3.01
CA ALA A 199 5.66 1.99 -3.83
C ALA A 199 5.55 3.30 -3.06
N ASN A 200 4.57 3.42 -2.16
CA ASN A 200 4.39 4.62 -1.35
C ASN A 200 5.49 4.80 -0.31
N VAL A 201 6.00 3.71 0.26
CA VAL A 201 7.13 3.73 1.20
C VAL A 201 8.43 4.07 0.45
N ALA A 202 8.64 3.45 -0.71
CA ALA A 202 9.84 3.64 -1.53
C ALA A 202 9.97 5.05 -2.11
N LYS A 203 8.88 5.83 -2.21
CA LYS A 203 8.92 7.26 -2.55
C LYS A 203 9.75 8.09 -1.56
N GLU A 204 9.68 7.73 -0.28
CA GLU A 204 10.41 8.44 0.78
C GLU A 204 11.72 7.75 1.12
N PHE A 205 11.81 6.44 0.90
CA PHE A 205 12.99 5.63 1.17
C PHE A 205 13.50 4.95 -0.10
N PRO A 206 14.18 5.68 -1.01
CA PRO A 206 14.74 5.13 -2.25
C PRO A 206 15.77 4.02 -2.03
N GLU A 207 16.33 3.90 -0.83
CA GLU A 207 17.23 2.82 -0.42
C GLU A 207 16.59 1.43 -0.64
N LEU A 208 15.26 1.33 -0.53
CA LEU A 208 14.50 0.11 -0.83
C LEU A 208 14.62 -0.29 -2.31
N CYS A 209 14.53 0.67 -3.23
CA CYS A 209 14.67 0.40 -4.66
C CYS A 209 16.14 0.15 -5.04
N GLN A 210 17.09 0.83 -4.38
CA GLN A 210 18.52 0.65 -4.62
C GLN A 210 18.98 -0.75 -4.17
N ALA A 211 18.62 -1.16 -2.95
CA ALA A 211 18.92 -2.49 -2.45
C ALA A 211 18.32 -3.58 -3.35
N GLU A 212 17.09 -3.38 -3.84
CA GLU A 212 16.48 -4.29 -4.81
C GLU A 212 17.31 -4.43 -6.10
N GLN A 213 17.77 -3.32 -6.66
CA GLN A 213 18.62 -3.33 -7.85
C GLN A 213 19.98 -4.01 -7.59
N GLU A 214 20.62 -3.73 -6.45
CA GLU A 214 21.89 -4.34 -6.03
C GLU A 214 21.75 -5.87 -5.89
N ALA A 215 20.68 -6.34 -5.22
CA ALA A 215 20.44 -7.76 -5.02
C ALA A 215 20.17 -8.48 -6.35
N MET A 216 19.39 -7.88 -7.27
CA MET A 216 19.21 -8.42 -8.61
C MET A 216 20.55 -8.55 -9.35
N ALA A 217 21.38 -7.50 -9.31
CA ALA A 217 22.71 -7.53 -9.93
C ALA A 217 23.61 -8.63 -9.34
N ALA A 218 23.56 -8.84 -8.03
CA ALA A 218 24.31 -9.90 -7.36
C ALA A 218 23.87 -11.29 -7.82
N VAL A 219 22.56 -11.56 -7.85
CA VAL A 219 22.01 -12.85 -8.27
C VAL A 219 22.28 -13.14 -9.76
N LEU A 220 22.16 -12.12 -10.62
CA LEU A 220 22.48 -12.24 -12.05
C LEU A 220 24.00 -12.25 -12.30
N GLY A 221 24.79 -11.79 -11.33
CA GLY A 221 26.22 -11.53 -11.42
C GLY A 221 26.61 -10.38 -12.36
N THR A 222 25.74 -9.93 -13.26
CA THR A 222 26.04 -8.83 -14.18
C THR A 222 25.44 -7.53 -13.67
N HIS A 223 25.94 -6.41 -14.20
CA HIS A 223 25.31 -5.13 -13.95
C HIS A 223 23.88 -5.13 -14.49
N VAL A 224 23.00 -4.40 -13.81
CA VAL A 224 21.63 -4.16 -14.26
C VAL A 224 21.34 -2.67 -14.19
N GLN A 225 20.48 -2.20 -15.08
CA GLN A 225 20.08 -0.80 -15.14
C GLN A 225 18.60 -0.66 -14.82
N ARG A 226 18.28 0.07 -13.75
CA ARG A 226 16.91 0.53 -13.50
C ARG A 226 16.57 1.64 -14.50
N LEU A 227 15.51 1.44 -15.28
CA LEU A 227 15.03 2.37 -16.31
C LEU A 227 13.81 3.18 -15.85
N ALA A 228 12.97 2.59 -15.00
CA ALA A 228 11.79 3.24 -14.44
C ALA A 228 11.43 2.61 -13.09
N THR A 229 10.78 3.38 -12.22
CA THR A 229 10.18 2.88 -10.97
C THR A 229 8.75 3.37 -10.85
N ILE A 230 7.89 2.58 -10.21
CA ILE A 230 6.53 3.01 -9.84
C ILE A 230 6.57 4.07 -8.74
N ALA A 231 7.58 4.03 -7.85
CA ALA A 231 7.79 5.04 -6.82
C ALA A 231 7.95 6.44 -7.42
N ASP A 232 8.70 6.56 -8.52
CA ASP A 232 8.92 7.82 -9.25
C ASP A 232 7.79 8.16 -10.24
N GLY A 233 6.65 7.47 -10.17
CA GLY A 233 5.48 7.75 -11.01
C GLY A 233 5.46 7.01 -12.35
N GLY A 234 6.37 6.06 -12.58
CA GLY A 234 6.28 5.13 -13.70
C GLY A 234 5.09 4.16 -13.56
N TYR A 235 4.62 3.61 -14.68
CA TYR A 235 3.54 2.62 -14.68
C TYR A 235 4.02 1.21 -14.33
N VAL A 236 5.31 0.92 -14.57
CA VAL A 236 5.96 -0.38 -14.38
C VAL A 236 7.38 -0.10 -13.92
N CYS A 237 7.88 -0.83 -12.90
CA CYS A 237 9.31 -0.80 -12.61
C CYS A 237 10.02 -1.65 -13.66
N THR A 238 11.02 -1.08 -14.34
CA THR A 238 11.73 -1.77 -15.43
C THR A 238 13.21 -1.84 -15.10
N THR A 239 13.73 -3.06 -14.93
CA THR A 239 15.16 -3.33 -14.76
C THR A 239 15.70 -4.05 -15.98
N HIS A 240 16.65 -3.44 -16.70
CA HIS A 240 17.29 -4.03 -17.86
C HIS A 240 18.55 -4.80 -17.46
N VAL A 241 18.65 -6.03 -17.97
CA VAL A 241 19.76 -6.95 -17.80
C VAL A 241 20.37 -7.19 -19.18
N PRO A 242 21.59 -6.69 -19.45
CA PRO A 242 22.22 -6.88 -20.74
C PRO A 242 22.70 -8.32 -20.91
N LEU A 243 22.47 -8.88 -22.09
CA LEU A 243 22.87 -10.24 -22.47
C LEU A 243 24.20 -10.28 -23.24
N THR A 244 24.91 -9.15 -23.31
CA THR A 244 26.23 -9.08 -23.95
C THR A 244 27.19 -10.04 -23.26
N ASN A 245 27.71 -11.00 -24.03
CA ASN A 245 28.55 -12.09 -23.56
C ASN A 245 29.69 -11.59 -22.65
N ARG A 246 29.81 -12.14 -21.43
CA ARG A 246 30.83 -11.77 -20.42
C ARG A 246 32.28 -12.06 -20.85
N ALA A 247 32.51 -12.57 -22.06
CA ALA A 247 33.80 -13.00 -22.62
C ALA A 247 34.78 -11.86 -23.02
N GLY A 248 34.66 -10.66 -22.43
CA GLY A 248 35.42 -9.47 -22.82
C GLY A 248 36.56 -9.04 -21.90
N LYS A 249 36.93 -9.80 -20.85
CA LYS A 249 38.03 -9.45 -19.94
C LYS A 249 38.96 -10.62 -19.63
N ALA A 250 39.66 -11.09 -20.66
CA ALA A 250 40.97 -11.72 -20.54
C ALA A 250 41.79 -11.38 -21.80
N GLY A 251 41.97 -10.08 -22.07
CA GLY A 251 42.93 -9.63 -23.07
C GLY A 251 44.33 -10.00 -22.57
N ALA A 252 44.90 -11.06 -23.14
CA ALA A 252 46.27 -11.44 -22.95
C ALA A 252 47.18 -10.22 -23.21
N VAL A 253 47.83 -9.71 -22.17
CA VAL A 253 48.97 -8.83 -22.32
C VAL A 253 50.14 -9.71 -22.75
N THR A 254 50.23 -9.99 -24.05
CA THR A 254 51.45 -10.48 -24.67
C THR A 254 52.45 -9.33 -24.67
N ARG A 255 53.32 -9.26 -23.64
CA ARG A 255 54.54 -8.45 -23.76
C ARG A 255 55.44 -9.14 -24.77
N LYS A 256 55.73 -8.44 -25.87
CA LYS A 256 56.75 -8.85 -26.84
C LYS A 256 57.87 -7.80 -26.81
N HIS A 257 59.07 -8.33 -26.54
CA HIS A 257 60.42 -7.75 -26.55
C HIS A 257 60.82 -6.87 -25.37
#